data_AF-A0A2I0PPG6-F1
#
_entry.id   AF-A0A2I0PPG6-F1
#
_cell.length_a   1.000
_cell.length_b   1.000
_cell.length_c   1.000
_cell.angle_alpha   90.00
_cell.angle_beta   90.00
_cell.angle_gamma   90.00
#
_symmetry.space_group_name_H-M   'P 1'
#
loop_
_entity.id
_entity.type
_entity.pdbx_description
1 polymer ?
#
loop_
_entity_poly.entity_id
_entity_poly.type
_entity_poly.pdbx_seq_one_letter_code
_entity_poly.pdbx_strand_id
1 'polypeptide(L)'
;MAEKIPATRGERVAISYKMPPNIYEKVNKLVYDEKKFSTVSDCITQALLSFVDNHHDMGQFKELFKDYMSSDEGRELMKNMMKEVLIDVLSHQKIETKESKSNP
;
A
#
# COMPACT_ATOMS: atom_id res chain seq x y z
N MET A 1 41.16 -5.06 12.73
CA MET A 1 39.72 -5.38 12.62
C MET A 1 39.03 -4.58 13.71
N ALA A 2 38.18 -3.61 13.36
CA ALA A 2 37.51 -2.77 14.36
C ALA A 2 36.26 -3.49 14.86
N GLU A 3 36.21 -3.77 16.16
CA GLU A 3 35.03 -4.32 16.83
C GLU A 3 33.86 -3.34 16.70
N LYS A 4 32.75 -3.81 16.12
CA LYS A 4 31.50 -3.04 16.04
C LYS A 4 30.85 -3.06 17.41
N ILE A 5 31.03 -1.98 18.15
CA ILE A 5 30.21 -1.68 19.33
C ILE A 5 28.74 -1.61 18.87
N PRO A 6 27.81 -2.31 19.53
CA PRO A 6 26.40 -2.24 19.17
C PRO A 6 25.89 -0.82 19.40
N ALA A 7 25.29 -0.22 18.37
CA ALA A 7 24.78 1.13 18.40
C ALA A 7 23.73 1.29 19.52
N THR A 8 23.85 2.35 20.30
CA THR A 8 22.91 2.70 21.36
C THR A 8 21.63 3.29 20.74
N ARG A 9 20.45 3.08 21.36
CA ARG A 9 19.16 3.52 20.81
C ARG A 9 19.18 5.02 20.46
N GLY A 10 19.08 5.35 19.17
CA GLY A 10 19.08 6.74 18.65
C GLY A 10 20.39 7.20 17.99
N GLU A 11 21.42 6.35 17.95
CA GLU A 11 22.70 6.68 17.33
C GLU A 11 22.62 6.64 15.80
N ARG A 12 23.24 7.64 15.13
CA ARG A 12 23.34 7.65 13.67
C ARG A 12 24.35 6.60 13.22
N VAL A 13 23.90 5.62 12.46
CA VAL A 13 24.75 4.54 11.94
C VAL A 13 25.14 4.83 10.50
N ALA A 14 26.44 4.83 10.22
CA ALA A 14 26.95 4.91 8.85
C ALA A 14 26.80 3.55 8.15
N ILE A 15 26.03 3.51 7.07
CA ILE A 15 25.78 2.31 6.28
C ILE A 15 26.26 2.56 4.86
N SER A 16 27.13 1.68 4.35
CA SER A 16 27.52 1.67 2.94
C SER A 16 26.64 0.68 2.18
N TYR A 17 25.94 1.16 1.16
CA TYR A 17 25.10 0.33 0.30
C TYR A 17 25.08 0.90 -1.12
N LYS A 18 24.83 0.03 -2.11
CA LYS A 18 24.71 0.44 -3.52
C LYS A 18 23.25 0.71 -3.85
N MET A 19 22.95 1.94 -4.27
CA MET A 19 21.62 2.29 -4.75
C MET A 19 21.39 1.82 -6.20
N PRO A 20 20.23 1.22 -6.51
CA PRO A 20 19.81 1.00 -7.88
C PRO A 20 19.72 2.32 -8.67
N PRO A 21 20.05 2.35 -9.98
CA PRO A 21 20.12 3.58 -10.77
C PRO A 21 18.83 4.41 -10.75
N ASN A 22 17.67 3.75 -10.87
CA ASN A 22 16.35 4.38 -10.85
C ASN A 22 16.02 5.06 -9.51
N ILE A 23 16.58 4.57 -8.40
CA ILE A 23 16.41 5.18 -7.07
C ILE A 23 17.41 6.32 -6.89
N TYR A 24 18.65 6.12 -7.32
CA TYR A 24 19.71 7.12 -7.25
C TYR A 24 19.30 8.42 -7.98
N GLU A 25 18.77 8.32 -9.19
CA GLU A 25 18.28 9.47 -9.96
C GLU A 25 17.17 10.24 -9.22
N LYS A 26 16.19 9.51 -8.66
CA LYS A 26 15.09 10.12 -7.90
C LYS A 26 15.57 10.84 -6.65
N VAL A 27 16.45 10.20 -5.88
CA VAL A 27 17.00 10.80 -4.65
C VAL A 27 17.83 12.03 -4.99
N ASN A 28 18.66 11.95 -6.04
CA ASN A 28 19.43 13.11 -6.50
C ASN A 28 18.54 14.26 -6.92
N LYS A 29 17.48 14.01 -7.69
CA LYS A 29 16.52 15.05 -8.07
C LYS A 29 15.89 15.72 -6.84
N LEU A 30 15.46 14.93 -5.86
CA LEU A 30 14.81 15.44 -4.65
C LEU A 30 15.77 16.27 -3.76
N VAL A 31 17.04 15.88 -3.68
CA VAL A 31 18.05 16.55 -2.85
C VAL A 31 18.67 17.74 -3.55
N TYR A 32 19.08 17.58 -4.81
CA TYR A 32 19.89 18.56 -5.51
C TYR A 32 19.07 19.53 -6.36
N ASP A 33 18.03 19.05 -7.05
CA ASP A 33 17.23 19.90 -7.95
C ASP A 33 16.08 20.56 -7.20
N GLU A 34 15.28 19.75 -6.50
CA GLU A 34 14.07 20.21 -5.80
C GLU A 34 14.35 20.75 -4.40
N LYS A 35 15.58 20.56 -3.87
CA LYS A 35 16.01 20.97 -2.51
C LYS A 35 15.03 20.58 -1.39
N LYS A 36 14.28 19.50 -1.57
CA LYS A 36 13.31 19.01 -0.57
C LYS A 36 13.96 18.40 0.66
N PHE A 37 15.18 17.87 0.50
CA PHE A 37 15.95 17.26 1.57
C PHE A 37 17.36 17.85 1.60
N SER A 38 17.93 17.95 2.81
CA SER A 38 19.24 18.58 3.00
C SER A 38 20.39 17.68 2.53
N THR A 39 20.22 16.36 2.66
CA THR A 39 21.23 15.38 2.24
C THR A 39 20.55 14.13 1.69
N VAL A 40 21.32 13.33 0.94
CA VAL A 40 20.92 11.99 0.52
C VAL A 40 20.52 11.14 1.72
N SER A 41 21.30 11.18 2.81
CA SER A 41 21.02 10.44 4.05
C SER A 41 19.68 10.84 4.69
N ASP A 42 19.33 12.12 4.66
CA ASP A 42 18.07 12.64 5.19
C ASP A 42 16.89 12.14 4.34
N CYS A 43 16.99 12.25 3.01
CA CYS A 43 15.99 11.71 2.08
C CYS A 43 15.74 10.21 2.31
N ILE A 44 16.79 9.42 2.49
CA ILE A 44 16.69 7.97 2.74
C ILE A 44 16.08 7.70 4.11
N THR A 45 16.49 8.45 5.14
CA THR A 45 15.97 8.28 6.51
C THR A 45 14.46 8.54 6.54
N GLN A 46 13.99 9.62 5.90
CA GLN A 46 12.58 9.95 5.81
C GLN A 46 11.80 8.90 5.02
N ALA A 47 12.36 8.39 3.92
CA ALA A 47 11.73 7.30 3.16
C ALA A 47 11.60 6.01 3.99
N LEU A 48 12.62 5.67 4.79
CA LEU A 48 12.58 4.50 5.67
C LEU A 48 11.57 4.66 6.81
N LEU A 49 11.50 5.84 7.43
CA LEU A 49 10.50 6.13 8.46
C LEU A 49 9.08 5.97 7.89
N SER A 50 8.81 6.62 6.76
CA SER A 50 7.51 6.50 6.08
C SER A 50 7.18 5.06 5.68
N PHE A 51 8.18 4.27 5.28
CA PHE A 51 7.95 2.86 4.97
C PHE A 51 7.57 2.04 6.22
N VAL A 52 8.27 2.24 7.34
CA VAL A 52 7.98 1.54 8.59
C VAL A 52 6.60 1.95 9.12
N ASP A 53 6.30 3.24 9.13
CA ASP A 53 5.01 3.77 9.57
C ASP A 53 3.88 3.20 8.71
N ASN A 54 3.99 3.27 7.38
CA ASN A 54 2.99 2.69 6.47
C ASN A 54 2.84 1.18 6.63
N HIS A 55 3.93 0.44 6.87
CA HIS A 55 3.86 -1.00 7.08
C HIS A 55 3.17 -1.33 8.41
N HIS A 56 3.41 -0.52 9.45
CA HIS A 56 2.73 -0.63 10.73
C HIS A 56 1.23 -0.33 10.58
N ASP A 57 0.88 0.79 9.94
CA ASP A 57 -0.50 1.22 9.71
C ASP A 57 -1.27 0.22 8.85
N MET A 58 -0.65 -0.29 7.78
CA MET A 58 -1.27 -1.32 6.92
C MET A 58 -1.45 -2.64 7.67
N GLY A 59 -0.53 -2.97 8.58
CA GLY A 59 -0.65 -4.12 9.46
C GLY A 59 -1.84 -3.97 10.41
N GLN A 60 -1.91 -2.85 11.13
CA GLN A 60 -3.02 -2.54 12.03
C GLN A 60 -4.36 -2.50 11.28
N PHE A 61 -4.39 -1.86 10.10
CA PHE A 61 -5.59 -1.82 9.28
C PHE A 61 -6.07 -3.22 8.90
N LYS A 62 -5.16 -4.11 8.49
CA LYS A 62 -5.52 -5.49 8.13
C LYS A 62 -6.12 -6.26 9.31
N GLU A 63 -5.57 -6.08 10.52
CA GLU A 63 -6.12 -6.70 11.73
C GLU A 63 -7.48 -6.13 12.09
N LEU A 64 -7.61 -4.80 12.18
CA LEU A 64 -8.87 -4.12 12.47
C LEU A 64 -9.95 -4.45 11.44
N PHE A 65 -9.59 -4.49 10.16
CA PHE A 65 -10.50 -4.88 9.09
C PHE A 65 -10.96 -6.33 9.23
N LYS A 66 -10.03 -7.25 9.53
CA LYS A 66 -10.38 -8.66 9.75
C LYS A 66 -11.32 -8.83 10.96
N ASP A 67 -11.05 -8.11 12.04
CA ASP A 67 -11.89 -8.13 13.24
C ASP A 67 -13.28 -7.56 12.95
N TYR A 68 -13.34 -6.42 12.24
CA TYR A 68 -14.59 -5.83 11.80
C TYR A 68 -15.40 -6.79 10.90
N MET A 69 -14.78 -7.40 9.90
CA MET A 69 -15.46 -8.36 9.01
C MET A 69 -15.92 -9.63 9.72
N SER A 70 -15.33 -9.95 10.88
CA SER A 70 -15.72 -11.08 11.73
C SER A 70 -16.88 -10.74 12.68
N SER A 71 -17.17 -9.45 12.88
CA SER A 71 -18.31 -8.96 13.67
C SER A 71 -19.64 -9.15 12.93
N ASP A 72 -20.76 -9.05 13.66
CA ASP A 72 -22.09 -9.14 13.06
C ASP A 72 -22.38 -7.99 12.08
N GLU A 73 -21.88 -6.80 12.40
CA GLU A 73 -22.00 -5.61 11.55
C GLU A 73 -21.23 -5.78 10.23
N GLY A 74 -19.98 -6.26 10.30
CA GLY A 74 -19.17 -6.53 9.11
C GLY A 74 -19.73 -7.67 8.26
N ARG A 75 -20.30 -8.71 8.89
CA ARG A 75 -20.99 -9.79 8.18
C ARG A 75 -22.24 -9.28 7.45
N GLU A 76 -23.03 -8.42 8.08
CA GLU A 76 -24.21 -7.84 7.42
C GLU A 76 -23.84 -6.88 6.30
N LEU A 77 -22.76 -6.09 6.46
CA LEU A 77 -22.20 -5.26 5.39
C LEU A 77 -21.82 -6.13 4.18
N MET A 78 -21.07 -7.21 4.39
CA MET A 78 -20.63 -8.10 3.30
C MET A 78 -21.82 -8.73 2.59
N LYS A 79 -22.84 -9.14 3.35
CA LYS A 79 -24.08 -9.72 2.81
C LYS A 79 -24.86 -8.71 1.97
N ASN A 80 -24.90 -7.44 2.38
CA ASN A 80 -25.55 -6.39 1.59
C ASN A 80 -24.78 -6.09 0.30
N MET A 81 -23.46 -5.98 0.37
CA MET A 81 -22.62 -5.81 -0.83
C MET A 81 -22.78 -6.97 -1.82
N MET A 82 -22.76 -8.22 -1.33
CA MET A 82 -22.97 -9.40 -2.19
C MET A 82 -24.35 -9.40 -2.83
N LYS A 83 -25.40 -8.99 -2.10
CA LYS A 83 -26.75 -8.87 -2.66
C LYS A 83 -26.80 -7.83 -3.77
N GLU A 84 -26.20 -6.65 -3.57
CA GLU A 84 -26.16 -5.60 -4.58
C GLU A 84 -25.45 -6.08 -5.85
N VAL A 85 -24.28 -6.72 -5.70
CA VAL A 85 -23.53 -7.29 -6.85
C VAL A 85 -24.33 -8.39 -7.55
N LEU A 86 -25.00 -9.28 -6.81
CA LEU A 86 -25.88 -10.31 -7.38
C LEU A 86 -27.04 -9.70 -8.16
N ILE A 87 -27.68 -8.67 -7.62
CA ILE A 87 -28.76 -7.95 -8.30
C ILE A 87 -28.25 -7.34 -9.61
N ASP A 88 -27.06 -6.74 -9.59
CA ASP A 88 -26.47 -6.12 -10.77
C ASP A 88 -26.12 -7.17 -11.85
N VAL A 89 -25.50 -8.29 -11.48
CA VAL A 89 -25.22 -9.38 -12.44
C VAL A 89 -26.51 -9.96 -13.03
N LEU A 90 -27.53 -10.17 -12.19
CA LEU A 90 -28.82 -10.73 -12.63
C LEU A 90 -29.63 -9.74 -13.47
N SER A 91 -29.50 -8.43 -13.24
CA SER A 91 -30.16 -7.41 -14.05
C SER A 91 -29.55 -7.35 -15.45
N HIS A 92 -28.23 -7.50 -15.57
CA HIS A 92 -27.53 -7.56 -16.85
C HIS A 92 -27.86 -8.84 -17.63
N GLN A 93 -28.02 -10.00 -16.97
CA GLN A 93 -28.42 -11.25 -17.66
C GLN A 93 -29.82 -11.22 -18.27
N LYS A 94 -30.75 -10.42 -17.73
CA LYS A 94 -32.13 -10.34 -18.26
C LYS A 94 -32.25 -9.57 -19.59
N ILE A 95 -31.21 -8.83 -19.99
CA ILE A 95 -31.26 -7.98 -21.19
C ILE A 95 -30.85 -8.77 -22.44
N GLU A 96 -30.02 -9.81 -22.35
CA GLU A 96 -29.52 -10.53 -23.52
C GLU A 96 -30.43 -11.64 -24.07
N THR A 97 -31.51 -12.02 -23.39
CA THR A 97 -32.32 -13.19 -23.81
C THR A 97 -33.45 -12.89 -24.81
N LYS A 98 -33.48 -11.71 -25.43
CA LYS A 98 -34.64 -11.26 -26.21
C LYS A 98 -34.39 -10.80 -27.65
N GLU A 99 -33.43 -11.35 -28.38
CA GLU A 99 -33.43 -11.26 -29.85
C GLU A 99 -32.97 -12.56 -30.53
N SER A 100 -33.89 -13.53 -30.59
CA SER A 100 -33.82 -14.63 -31.57
C SER A 100 -35.23 -15.09 -31.93
N LYS A 101 -36.03 -14.17 -32.49
CA LYS A 101 -37.24 -14.54 -33.22
C LYS A 101 -37.39 -13.70 -34.48
N SER A 102 -37.65 -14.43 -35.57
CA SER A 102 -38.14 -13.96 -36.88
C SER A 102 -37.12 -13.16 -37.70
N ASN A 103 -36.97 -13.35 -39.00
CA ASN A 103 -37.90 -13.83 -40.04
C ASN A 103 -37.11 -13.96 -41.37
N PRO A 104 -37.79 -14.20 -42.50
CA PRO A 104 -38.35 -15.44 -43.04
C PRO A 104 -37.40 -16.19 -44.01
#